data_AF-A0A815VUS7-F1
#
_entry.id   AF-A0A815VUS7-F1
#
_cell.length_a   1.000
_cell.length_b   1.000
_cell.length_c   1.000
_cell.angle_alpha   90.00
_cell.angle_beta   90.00
_cell.angle_gamma   90.00
#
_symmetry.space_group_name_H-M   'P 1'
#
loop_
_entity.id
_entity.type
_entity.pdbx_description
1 polymer ?
#
loop_
_entity_poly.entity_id
_entity_poly.type
_entity_poly.pdbx_seq_one_letter_code
_entity_poly.pdbx_strand_id
1 'polypeptide(L)'
;MSSSFFTQTLNFVTQYTFYSGCVTFILGIIGNAINILVFSQLKLFRGNRYAFYLILESISNFLFHFVFMTLTIFTSIYGDDGTGRFPAWCKLRYMLGPTFAVITYYMICFTTIDQYFSTHCRYNFRQICTIKSTHISAFIIISIAIIHSIILGSFFDIQPLVGCVISNEIYLQYTTFLYYPVLIGLLPIVITLFFSLLAYRNVRRIVRRQLPIVRRRLDRQMTAMIVIRVVFFICLVLPYNICRIYVTVYPISRDDMLRYVIVRLVQAITFSFSQANYTVGFYLFMISSSRFRRQVKYVIFKKLWPRCKQGCCLKNNEVVPENFEESGNHNIKLEDAS
;
A
#
# COMPACT_ATOMS: atom_id res chain seq x y z
N MET A 1 38.67 -23.38 -0.07
CA MET A 1 37.77 -22.63 0.85
C MET A 1 36.64 -21.87 0.13
N SER A 2 36.56 -21.86 -1.21
CA SER A 2 35.68 -20.93 -1.94
C SER A 2 34.31 -21.49 -2.34
N SER A 3 34.21 -22.70 -2.89
CA SER A 3 32.94 -23.21 -3.45
C SER A 3 31.86 -23.49 -2.39
N SER A 4 32.24 -24.06 -1.25
CA SER A 4 31.30 -24.35 -0.15
C SER A 4 30.71 -23.07 0.46
N PHE A 5 31.51 -22.03 0.63
CA PHE A 5 31.08 -20.75 1.18
C PHE A 5 30.05 -20.04 0.28
N PHE A 6 30.27 -20.02 -1.03
CA PHE A 6 29.32 -19.42 -1.98
C PHE A 6 27.98 -20.16 -1.99
N THR A 7 28.00 -21.50 -2.02
CA THR A 7 26.79 -22.32 -1.97
C THR A 7 26.01 -22.12 -0.66
N GLN A 8 26.71 -22.08 0.48
CA GLN A 8 26.07 -21.81 1.78
C GLN A 8 25.42 -20.44 1.83
N THR A 9 26.08 -19.40 1.29
CA THR A 9 25.54 -18.05 1.29
C THR A 9 24.33 -17.92 0.35
N LEU A 10 24.36 -18.54 -0.84
CA LEU A 10 23.20 -18.59 -1.73
C LEU A 10 22.01 -19.32 -1.10
N ASN A 11 22.27 -20.43 -0.40
CA ASN A 11 21.23 -21.13 0.35
C ASN A 11 20.63 -20.23 1.44
N PHE A 12 21.47 -19.52 2.19
CA PHE A 12 21.03 -18.55 3.18
C PHE A 12 20.16 -17.44 2.56
N VAL A 13 20.53 -16.91 1.39
CA VAL A 13 19.74 -15.89 0.68
C VAL A 13 18.35 -16.42 0.32
N THR A 14 18.27 -17.66 -0.18
CA THR A 14 16.99 -18.32 -0.51
C THR A 14 16.12 -18.50 0.74
N GLN A 15 16.69 -19.04 1.83
CA GLN A 15 15.99 -19.20 3.11
C GLN A 15 15.51 -17.88 3.68
N TYR A 16 16.37 -16.85 3.68
CA TYR A 16 16.03 -15.51 4.13
C TYR A 16 14.85 -14.93 3.33
N THR A 17 14.90 -15.03 2.00
CA THR A 17 13.84 -14.51 1.12
C THR A 17 12.52 -15.23 1.39
N PHE A 18 12.56 -16.54 1.60
CA PHE A 18 11.37 -17.34 1.94
C PHE A 18 10.77 -16.92 3.29
N TYR A 19 11.55 -16.94 4.38
CA TYR A 19 11.05 -16.62 5.72
C TYR A 19 10.59 -15.16 5.83
N SER A 20 11.34 -14.21 5.27
CA SER A 20 10.92 -12.81 5.23
C SER A 20 9.65 -12.60 4.39
N GLY A 21 9.50 -13.32 3.28
CA GLY A 21 8.28 -13.38 2.47
C GLY A 21 7.07 -13.88 3.26
N CYS A 22 7.20 -14.98 4.00
CA CYS A 22 6.14 -15.53 4.85
C CYS A 22 5.71 -14.55 5.95
N VAL A 23 6.67 -13.93 6.65
CA VAL A 23 6.40 -12.94 7.70
C VAL A 23 5.68 -11.71 7.13
N THR A 24 6.18 -11.14 6.03
CA THR A 24 5.56 -9.98 5.38
C THR A 24 4.18 -10.30 4.79
N PHE A 25 3.96 -11.52 4.30
CA PHE A 25 2.64 -11.96 3.85
C PHE A 25 1.62 -12.00 4.98
N ILE A 26 1.91 -12.69 6.09
CA ILE A 26 0.98 -12.82 7.23
C ILE A 26 0.65 -11.44 7.80
N LEU A 27 1.68 -10.64 8.09
CA LEU A 27 1.51 -9.29 8.63
C LEU A 27 0.79 -8.38 7.62
N GLY A 28 1.10 -8.52 6.33
CA GLY A 28 0.52 -7.73 5.25
C GLY A 28 -0.98 -7.96 5.10
N ILE A 29 -1.41 -9.23 5.05
CA ILE A 29 -2.82 -9.59 4.94
C ILE A 29 -3.61 -9.11 6.16
N ILE A 30 -3.13 -9.39 7.37
CA ILE A 30 -3.81 -8.99 8.62
C ILE A 30 -3.87 -7.47 8.74
N GLY A 31 -2.74 -6.78 8.59
CA GLY A 31 -2.64 -5.34 8.75
C GLY A 31 -3.50 -4.58 7.73
N ASN A 32 -3.41 -4.93 6.45
CA ASN A 32 -4.19 -4.26 5.42
C ASN A 32 -5.69 -4.55 5.53
N ALA A 33 -6.09 -5.77 5.90
CA ALA A 33 -7.51 -6.09 6.16
C ALA A 33 -8.08 -5.23 7.30
N ILE A 34 -7.36 -5.10 8.42
CA ILE A 34 -7.80 -4.24 9.53
C ILE A 34 -7.87 -2.77 9.11
N ASN A 35 -6.89 -2.26 8.35
CA ASN A 35 -6.93 -0.90 7.82
C ASN A 35 -8.19 -0.66 6.97
N ILE A 36 -8.48 -1.56 6.02
CA ILE A 36 -9.67 -1.47 5.16
C ILE A 36 -10.94 -1.44 6.02
N LEU A 37 -11.05 -2.33 7.01
CA LEU A 37 -12.20 -2.37 7.92
C LEU A 37 -12.36 -1.08 8.71
N VAL A 38 -11.28 -0.59 9.33
CA VAL A 38 -11.31 0.61 10.19
C VAL A 38 -11.69 1.85 9.38
N PHE A 39 -11.03 2.08 8.23
CA PHE A 39 -11.30 3.25 7.42
C PHE A 39 -12.67 3.19 6.72
N SER A 40 -13.15 2.00 6.34
CA SER A 40 -14.46 1.86 5.68
C SER A 40 -15.64 1.94 6.64
N GLN A 41 -15.48 1.48 7.89
CA GLN A 41 -16.61 1.33 8.84
C GLN A 41 -16.89 2.59 9.66
N LEU A 42 -15.92 3.49 9.80
CA LEU A 42 -16.04 4.64 10.70
C LEU A 42 -16.53 5.87 9.96
N LYS A 43 -17.70 6.38 10.37
CA LYS A 43 -18.31 7.61 9.81
C LYS A 43 -17.34 8.79 9.79
N LEU A 44 -16.45 8.87 10.80
CA LEU A 44 -15.41 9.90 10.89
C LEU A 44 -14.44 9.89 9.70
N PHE A 45 -14.10 8.70 9.17
CA PHE A 45 -13.15 8.54 8.08
C PHE A 45 -13.84 8.50 6.71
N ARG A 46 -15.07 8.00 6.63
CA ARG A 46 -15.85 7.94 5.36
C ARG A 46 -16.04 9.30 4.69
N GLY A 47 -16.15 10.37 5.47
CA GLY A 47 -16.27 11.73 4.94
C GLY A 47 -14.94 12.39 4.60
N ASN A 48 -13.81 11.71 4.84
CA ASN A 48 -12.49 12.30 4.70
C ASN A 48 -11.76 11.83 3.45
N ARG A 49 -11.28 12.78 2.65
CA ARG A 49 -10.67 12.57 1.34
C ARG A 49 -9.41 11.70 1.43
N TYR A 50 -8.49 12.02 2.33
CA TYR A 50 -7.26 11.23 2.51
C TYR A 50 -7.55 9.76 2.91
N ALA A 51 -8.65 9.50 3.63
CA ALA A 51 -8.96 8.16 4.11
C ALA A 51 -9.34 7.25 2.94
N PHE A 52 -9.95 7.81 1.89
CA PHE A 52 -10.22 7.08 0.66
C PHE A 52 -8.94 6.61 -0.02
N TYR A 53 -7.93 7.47 -0.14
CA TYR A 53 -6.62 7.05 -0.70
C TYR A 53 -5.93 5.99 0.16
N LEU A 54 -6.00 6.09 1.50
CA LEU A 54 -5.45 5.07 2.41
C LEU A 54 -6.20 3.72 2.32
N ILE A 55 -7.51 3.74 2.04
CA ILE A 55 -8.28 2.52 1.75
C ILE A 55 -7.79 1.90 0.46
N LEU A 56 -7.67 2.67 -0.62
CA LEU A 56 -7.17 2.18 -1.90
C LEU A 56 -5.73 1.67 -1.82
N GLU A 57 -4.85 2.37 -1.09
CA GLU A 57 -3.50 1.90 -0.76
C GLU A 57 -3.57 0.53 -0.07
N SER A 58 -4.41 0.39 0.96
CA SER A 58 -4.54 -0.87 1.70
C SER A 58 -5.12 -2.01 0.86
N ILE A 59 -6.10 -1.73 -0.03
CA ILE A 59 -6.65 -2.72 -0.98
C ILE A 59 -5.56 -3.17 -1.95
N SER A 60 -4.82 -2.22 -2.52
CA SER A 60 -3.73 -2.51 -3.46
C SER A 60 -2.64 -3.34 -2.79
N ASN A 61 -2.24 -2.99 -1.56
CA ASN A 61 -1.26 -3.75 -0.77
C ASN A 61 -1.76 -5.17 -0.45
N PHE A 62 -3.05 -5.31 -0.08
CA PHE A 62 -3.66 -6.61 0.19
C PHE A 62 -3.61 -7.51 -1.05
N LEU A 63 -4.03 -6.99 -2.21
CA LEU A 63 -3.99 -7.71 -3.48
C LEU A 63 -2.56 -8.02 -3.92
N PHE A 64 -1.62 -7.09 -3.72
CA PHE A 64 -0.21 -7.32 -4.00
C PHE A 64 0.33 -8.51 -3.20
N HIS A 65 0.09 -8.56 -1.89
CA HIS A 65 0.51 -9.70 -1.08
C HIS A 65 -0.20 -11.00 -1.50
N PHE A 66 -1.51 -10.94 -1.78
CA PHE A 66 -2.27 -12.10 -2.20
C PHE A 66 -1.77 -12.69 -3.53
N VAL A 67 -1.42 -11.85 -4.50
CA VAL A 67 -0.92 -12.31 -5.79
C VAL A 67 0.56 -12.63 -5.71
N PHE A 68 1.41 -11.69 -5.33
CA PHE A 68 2.86 -11.82 -5.46
C PHE A 68 3.47 -12.84 -4.48
N MET A 69 3.02 -12.85 -3.23
CA MET A 69 3.63 -13.73 -2.21
C MET A 69 3.11 -15.14 -2.31
N THR A 70 1.83 -15.34 -2.63
CA THR A 70 1.27 -16.68 -2.88
C THR A 70 2.07 -17.39 -3.98
N LEU A 71 2.39 -16.68 -5.07
CA LEU A 71 3.21 -17.24 -6.14
C LEU A 71 4.62 -17.58 -5.67
N THR A 72 5.28 -16.67 -4.95
CA THR A 72 6.65 -16.89 -4.45
C THR A 72 6.74 -18.06 -3.47
N ILE A 73 5.74 -18.21 -2.61
CA ILE A 73 5.63 -19.35 -1.66
C ILE A 73 5.42 -20.65 -2.44
N PHE A 74 4.55 -20.66 -3.45
CA PHE A 74 4.35 -21.83 -4.29
C PHE A 74 5.62 -22.24 -5.04
N THR A 75 6.35 -21.30 -5.63
CA THR A 75 7.66 -21.61 -6.26
C THR A 75 8.63 -22.23 -5.27
N SER A 76 8.63 -21.75 -4.02
CA SER A 76 9.56 -22.21 -2.99
C SER A 76 9.22 -23.61 -2.47
N ILE A 77 7.94 -23.98 -2.42
CA ILE A 77 7.47 -25.29 -1.93
C ILE A 77 7.56 -26.35 -3.04
N TYR A 78 7.09 -26.04 -4.24
CA TYR A 78 6.96 -27.02 -5.32
C TYR A 78 8.13 -27.00 -6.31
N GLY A 79 9.07 -26.05 -6.18
CA GLY A 79 10.19 -25.85 -7.10
C GLY A 79 9.81 -25.24 -8.44
N ASP A 80 8.51 -25.13 -8.73
CA ASP A 80 7.96 -24.52 -9.94
C ASP A 80 6.59 -23.90 -9.64
N ASP A 81 6.35 -22.70 -10.16
CA ASP A 81 5.09 -21.96 -10.05
C ASP A 81 4.32 -21.90 -11.37
N GLY A 82 4.78 -22.63 -12.39
CA GLY A 82 4.17 -22.68 -13.71
C GLY A 82 4.46 -21.44 -14.58
N THR A 83 5.22 -20.46 -14.08
CA THR A 83 5.57 -19.24 -14.85
C THR A 83 6.37 -19.60 -16.10
N GLY A 84 7.18 -20.66 -16.06
CA GLY A 84 7.92 -21.16 -17.22
C GLY A 84 7.12 -22.07 -18.16
N ARG A 85 5.88 -22.44 -17.82
CA ARG A 85 5.06 -23.38 -18.61
C ARG A 85 3.86 -22.72 -19.28
N PHE A 86 3.23 -21.76 -18.60
CA PHE A 86 2.00 -21.14 -19.08
C PHE A 86 2.25 -19.67 -19.48
N PRO A 87 2.20 -19.33 -20.79
CA PRO A 87 2.47 -17.96 -21.26
C PRO A 87 1.54 -16.92 -20.63
N ALA A 88 0.25 -17.25 -20.47
CA ALA A 88 -0.72 -16.38 -19.83
C ALA A 88 -0.35 -16.07 -18.36
N TRP A 89 0.18 -17.07 -17.65
CA TRP A 89 0.59 -16.92 -16.26
C TRP A 89 1.86 -16.10 -16.09
N CYS A 90 2.84 -16.33 -16.97
CA CYS A 90 4.02 -15.48 -17.14
C CYS A 90 3.61 -14.01 -17.26
N LYS A 91 2.77 -13.68 -18.24
CA LYS A 91 2.31 -12.30 -18.44
C LYS A 91 1.56 -11.76 -17.21
N LEU A 92 0.59 -12.50 -16.69
CA LEU A 92 -0.23 -12.05 -15.56
C LEU A 92 0.61 -11.72 -14.31
N ARG A 93 1.60 -12.56 -13.98
CA ARG A 93 2.49 -12.33 -12.84
C ARG A 93 3.23 -10.99 -12.96
N TYR A 94 3.80 -10.73 -14.12
CA TYR A 94 4.56 -9.50 -14.37
C TYR A 94 3.67 -8.29 -14.62
N MET A 95 2.38 -8.45 -14.91
CA MET A 95 1.42 -7.36 -14.99
C MET A 95 0.95 -6.90 -13.60
N LEU A 96 0.54 -7.84 -12.74
CA LEU A 96 -0.17 -7.51 -11.50
C LEU A 96 0.72 -6.85 -10.45
N GLY A 97 1.94 -7.35 -10.24
CA GLY A 97 2.87 -6.77 -9.26
C GLY A 97 3.16 -5.29 -9.51
N PRO A 98 3.64 -4.92 -10.71
CA PRO A 98 3.83 -3.54 -11.16
C PRO A 98 2.57 -2.68 -11.05
N THR A 99 1.39 -3.21 -11.42
CA THR A 99 0.10 -2.50 -11.30
C THR A 99 -0.13 -2.05 -9.85
N PHE A 100 -0.08 -2.98 -8.90
CA PHE A 100 -0.34 -2.67 -7.49
C PHE A 100 0.76 -1.80 -6.87
N ALA A 101 2.01 -1.91 -7.33
CA ALA A 101 3.08 -1.03 -6.90
C ALA A 101 2.80 0.43 -7.28
N VAL A 102 2.45 0.68 -8.55
CA VAL A 102 2.10 2.02 -9.04
C VAL A 102 0.90 2.58 -8.28
N ILE A 103 -0.19 1.81 -8.15
CA ILE A 103 -1.37 2.25 -7.40
C ILE A 103 -0.97 2.66 -5.98
N THR A 104 -0.26 1.81 -5.25
CA THR A 104 0.17 2.09 -3.88
C THR A 104 0.96 3.39 -3.77
N TYR A 105 1.99 3.55 -4.60
CA TYR A 105 2.95 4.66 -4.46
C TYR A 105 2.31 5.99 -4.82
N TYR A 106 1.45 6.01 -5.83
CA TYR A 106 0.72 7.21 -6.22
C TYR A 106 -0.46 7.50 -5.28
N MET A 107 -1.07 6.51 -4.61
CA MET A 107 -2.02 6.79 -3.52
C MET A 107 -1.32 7.50 -2.36
N ILE A 108 -0.08 7.15 -2.03
CA ILE A 108 0.72 7.89 -1.03
C ILE A 108 0.99 9.32 -1.51
N CYS A 109 1.37 9.51 -2.78
CA CYS A 109 1.54 10.84 -3.38
C CYS A 109 0.27 11.68 -3.25
N PHE A 110 -0.88 11.17 -3.70
CA PHE A 110 -2.15 11.87 -3.62
C PHE A 110 -2.60 12.12 -2.18
N THR A 111 -2.31 11.21 -1.25
CA THR A 111 -2.54 11.44 0.18
C THR A 111 -1.75 12.65 0.69
N THR A 112 -0.48 12.79 0.32
CA THR A 112 0.33 13.95 0.73
C THR A 112 -0.11 15.27 0.07
N ILE A 113 -0.48 15.23 -1.22
CA ILE A 113 -0.98 16.38 -1.97
C ILE A 113 -2.32 16.85 -1.38
N ASP A 114 -3.27 15.93 -1.16
CA ASP A 114 -4.55 16.26 -0.55
C ASP A 114 -4.36 16.81 0.86
N GLN A 115 -3.45 16.24 1.65
CA GLN A 115 -3.14 16.74 2.98
C GLN A 115 -2.57 18.17 2.95
N TYR A 116 -1.72 18.49 1.97
CA TYR A 116 -1.20 19.84 1.79
C TYR A 116 -2.32 20.85 1.50
N PHE A 117 -3.17 20.57 0.52
CA PHE A 117 -4.28 21.47 0.15
C PHE A 117 -5.32 21.57 1.28
N SER A 118 -5.62 20.46 1.96
CA SER A 118 -6.52 20.41 3.13
C SER A 118 -6.07 21.33 4.26
N THR A 119 -4.76 21.40 4.48
CA THR A 119 -4.15 22.17 5.57
C THR A 119 -3.75 23.58 5.12
N HIS A 120 -3.98 23.95 3.85
CA HIS A 120 -3.60 25.26 3.34
C HIS A 120 -4.36 26.39 4.06
N CYS A 121 -3.79 27.59 4.14
CA CYS A 121 -4.42 28.71 4.86
C CYS A 121 -5.58 29.35 4.10
N ARG A 122 -5.50 29.38 2.77
CA ARG A 122 -6.50 30.00 1.89
C ARG A 122 -7.65 29.04 1.62
N TYR A 123 -8.89 29.52 1.76
CA TYR A 123 -10.11 28.74 1.56
C TYR A 123 -10.21 28.14 0.14
N ASN A 124 -9.90 28.93 -0.89
CA ASN A 124 -9.98 28.49 -2.30
C ASN A 124 -9.12 27.23 -2.56
N PHE A 125 -7.92 27.17 -1.98
CA PHE A 125 -7.05 25.99 -2.11
C PHE A 125 -7.62 24.75 -1.42
N ARG A 126 -8.38 24.92 -0.33
CA ARG A 126 -9.05 23.80 0.36
C ARG A 126 -10.22 23.25 -0.45
N GLN A 127 -10.85 24.08 -1.28
CA GLN A 127 -11.98 23.71 -2.12
C GLN A 127 -11.56 22.93 -3.37
N ILE A 128 -10.33 23.11 -3.87
CA ILE A 128 -9.81 22.36 -5.03
C ILE A 128 -9.87 20.85 -4.77
N CYS A 129 -9.46 20.43 -3.58
CA CYS A 129 -9.59 19.05 -3.15
C CYS A 129 -11.05 18.77 -2.80
N THR A 130 -11.83 18.20 -3.70
CA THR A 130 -13.17 17.68 -3.34
C THR A 130 -13.13 16.16 -3.28
N ILE A 131 -14.13 15.55 -2.62
CA ILE A 131 -14.27 14.09 -2.65
C ILE A 131 -14.45 13.58 -4.09
N LYS A 132 -15.15 14.34 -4.95
CA LYS A 132 -15.27 14.06 -6.39
C LYS A 132 -13.90 14.05 -7.07
N SER A 133 -13.09 15.08 -6.85
CA SER A 133 -11.72 15.14 -7.38
C SER A 133 -10.85 13.98 -6.88
N THR A 134 -11.06 13.54 -5.63
CA THR A 134 -10.36 12.39 -5.04
C THR A 134 -10.68 11.09 -5.80
N HIS A 135 -11.98 10.84 -6.05
CA HIS A 135 -12.42 9.67 -6.82
C HIS A 135 -11.91 9.71 -8.27
N ILE A 136 -11.98 10.87 -8.93
CA ILE A 136 -11.50 11.05 -10.30
C ILE A 136 -10.00 10.80 -10.39
N SER A 137 -9.20 11.39 -9.49
CA SER A 137 -7.74 11.23 -9.49
C SER A 137 -7.34 9.78 -9.24
N ALA A 138 -8.03 9.10 -8.31
CA ALA A 138 -7.82 7.68 -8.07
C ALA A 138 -8.18 6.81 -9.28
N PHE A 139 -9.31 7.08 -9.93
CA PHE A 139 -9.74 6.35 -11.12
C PHE A 139 -8.76 6.51 -12.28
N ILE A 140 -8.27 7.74 -12.52
CA ILE A 140 -7.29 8.04 -13.56
C ILE A 140 -6.01 7.24 -13.33
N ILE A 141 -5.44 7.28 -12.11
CA ILE A 141 -4.17 6.58 -11.85
C ILE A 141 -4.32 5.06 -11.91
N ILE A 142 -5.45 4.51 -11.45
CA ILE A 142 -5.72 3.07 -11.54
C ILE A 142 -5.82 2.66 -13.00
N SER A 143 -6.53 3.44 -13.82
CA SER A 143 -6.64 3.19 -15.26
C SER A 143 -5.27 3.25 -15.95
N ILE A 144 -4.45 4.27 -15.64
CA ILE A 144 -3.08 4.40 -16.17
C ILE A 144 -2.23 3.20 -15.74
N ALA A 145 -2.29 2.79 -14.47
CA ALA A 145 -1.51 1.67 -13.95
C ALA A 145 -1.88 0.34 -14.64
N ILE A 146 -3.18 0.11 -14.88
CA ILE A 146 -3.67 -1.08 -15.58
C ILE A 146 -3.23 -1.07 -17.04
N ILE A 147 -3.46 0.05 -17.76
CA ILE A 147 -3.07 0.17 -19.18
C ILE A 147 -1.56 -0.01 -19.34
N HIS A 148 -0.78 0.68 -18.51
CA HIS A 148 0.67 0.56 -18.50
C HIS A 148 1.13 -0.88 -18.27
N SER A 149 0.50 -1.57 -17.32
CA SER A 149 0.84 -2.96 -17.01
C SER A 149 0.41 -3.94 -18.09
N ILE A 150 -0.72 -3.72 -18.78
CA ILE A 150 -1.12 -4.51 -19.96
C ILE A 150 -0.06 -4.40 -21.07
N ILE A 151 0.42 -3.18 -21.33
CA ILE A 151 1.51 -2.96 -22.29
C ILE A 151 2.78 -3.65 -21.80
N LEU A 152 3.08 -3.61 -20.50
CA LEU A 152 4.23 -4.32 -19.93
C LEU A 152 4.12 -5.83 -20.14
N GLY A 153 2.95 -6.42 -19.89
CA GLY A 153 2.69 -7.85 -20.03
C GLY A 153 2.77 -8.36 -21.46
N SER A 154 2.46 -7.55 -22.47
CA SER A 154 2.51 -8.00 -23.87
C SER A 154 3.93 -8.35 -24.34
N PHE A 155 4.95 -7.73 -23.74
CA PHE A 155 6.37 -7.95 -24.05
C PHE A 155 7.04 -9.05 -23.23
N PHE A 156 6.32 -9.75 -22.35
CA PHE A 156 6.85 -10.93 -21.66
C PHE A 156 6.62 -12.19 -22.48
N ASP A 157 7.67 -13.00 -22.63
CA ASP A 157 7.61 -14.28 -23.30
C ASP A 157 8.44 -15.34 -22.57
N ILE A 158 8.14 -16.61 -22.83
CA ILE A 158 8.83 -17.74 -22.23
C ILE A 158 9.99 -18.14 -23.13
N GLN A 159 11.21 -18.04 -22.61
CA GLN A 159 12.42 -18.57 -23.23
C GLN A 159 12.82 -19.91 -22.59
N PRO A 160 13.17 -20.93 -23.38
CA PRO A 160 13.39 -22.30 -22.88
C PRO A 160 14.55 -22.43 -21.87
N LEU A 161 15.53 -21.52 -21.89
CA LEU A 161 16.71 -21.57 -21.02
C LEU A 161 16.65 -20.62 -19.80
N VAL A 162 15.85 -19.55 -19.89
CA VAL A 162 15.85 -18.45 -18.92
C VAL A 162 14.50 -18.30 -18.21
N GLY A 163 13.44 -18.89 -18.77
CA GLY A 163 12.07 -18.76 -18.28
C GLY A 163 11.38 -17.50 -18.83
N CYS A 164 10.47 -16.93 -18.05
CA CYS A 164 9.69 -15.75 -18.44
C CYS A 164 10.53 -14.47 -18.37
N VAL A 165 10.81 -13.87 -19.52
CA VAL A 165 11.66 -12.68 -19.66
C VAL A 165 11.05 -11.66 -20.62
N ILE A 166 11.56 -10.42 -20.58
CA ILE A 166 11.15 -9.37 -21.51
C ILE A 166 11.81 -9.68 -22.87
N SER A 167 10.99 -9.88 -23.91
CA SER A 167 11.48 -10.22 -25.25
C SER A 167 11.99 -9.00 -26.04
N ASN A 168 11.50 -7.80 -25.72
CA ASN A 168 11.81 -6.57 -26.44
C ASN A 168 12.90 -5.74 -25.73
N GLU A 169 13.99 -5.45 -26.44
CA GLU A 169 15.14 -4.71 -25.89
C GLU A 169 14.81 -3.24 -25.53
N ILE A 170 14.04 -2.54 -26.37
CA ILE A 170 13.61 -1.16 -26.10
C ILE A 170 12.79 -1.12 -24.81
N TYR A 171 11.92 -2.11 -24.63
CA TYR A 171 11.10 -2.23 -23.44
C TYR A 171 11.93 -2.61 -22.20
N LEU A 172 12.94 -3.45 -22.37
CA LEU A 172 13.91 -3.75 -21.32
C LEU A 172 14.64 -2.47 -20.88
N GLN A 173 15.09 -1.63 -21.80
CA GLN A 173 15.70 -0.33 -21.48
C GLN A 173 14.72 0.60 -20.78
N TYR A 174 13.48 0.71 -21.27
CA TYR A 174 12.42 1.50 -20.64
C TYR A 174 12.18 1.08 -19.19
N THR A 175 12.01 -0.23 -18.94
CA THR A 175 11.75 -0.74 -17.60
C THR A 175 12.92 -0.51 -16.66
N THR A 176 14.12 -0.71 -17.18
CA THR A 176 15.38 -0.66 -16.45
C THR A 176 15.80 0.76 -16.06
N PHE A 177 15.72 1.73 -16.99
CA PHE A 177 16.21 3.09 -16.78
C PHE A 177 15.13 4.09 -16.37
N LEU A 178 13.89 3.92 -16.84
CA LEU A 178 12.81 4.87 -16.58
C LEU A 178 11.82 4.36 -15.55
N TYR A 179 11.25 3.17 -15.75
CA TYR A 179 10.14 2.69 -14.93
C TYR A 179 10.53 2.48 -13.47
N TYR A 180 11.52 1.62 -13.20
CA TYR A 180 11.89 1.33 -11.82
C TYR A 180 12.56 2.53 -11.13
N PRO A 181 13.62 3.15 -11.70
CA PRO A 181 14.33 4.22 -11.00
C PRO A 181 13.51 5.50 -10.86
N VAL A 182 12.76 5.88 -11.90
CA VAL A 182 12.08 7.18 -11.96
C VAL A 182 10.63 7.05 -11.51
N LEU A 183 9.81 6.25 -12.21
CA LEU A 183 8.36 6.20 -11.96
C LEU A 183 7.99 5.54 -10.63
N ILE A 184 8.68 4.47 -10.24
CA ILE A 184 8.45 3.77 -8.97
C ILE A 184 9.40 4.27 -7.87
N GLY A 185 10.61 4.72 -8.22
CA GLY A 185 11.59 5.19 -7.25
C GLY A 185 11.48 6.69 -6.95
N LEU A 186 12.25 7.47 -7.70
CA LEU A 186 12.57 8.86 -7.38
C LEU A 186 11.34 9.79 -7.41
N LEU A 187 10.47 9.65 -8.41
CA LEU A 187 9.34 10.58 -8.59
C LEU A 187 8.34 10.54 -7.42
N PRO A 188 7.83 9.37 -6.98
CA PRO A 188 6.99 9.30 -5.78
C PRO A 188 7.69 9.80 -4.52
N ILE A 189 8.98 9.54 -4.34
CA ILE A 189 9.77 10.00 -3.18
C ILE A 189 9.82 11.54 -3.15
N VAL A 190 10.16 12.16 -4.28
CA VAL A 190 10.25 13.63 -4.37
C VAL A 190 8.89 14.28 -4.12
N ILE A 191 7.83 13.76 -4.76
CA ILE A 191 6.47 14.30 -4.58
C ILE A 191 6.04 14.18 -3.12
N THR A 192 6.12 12.99 -2.53
CA THR A 192 5.66 12.75 -1.15
C THR A 192 6.47 13.55 -0.14
N LEU A 193 7.79 13.65 -0.29
CA LEU A 193 8.64 14.45 0.57
C LEU A 193 8.29 15.94 0.49
N PHE A 194 8.17 16.48 -0.72
CA PHE A 194 7.85 17.89 -0.93
C PHE A 194 6.49 18.27 -0.31
N PHE A 195 5.42 17.56 -0.67
CA PHE A 195 4.08 17.89 -0.19
C PHE A 195 3.89 17.57 1.30
N SER A 196 4.51 16.52 1.84
CA SER A 196 4.43 16.23 3.28
C SER A 196 5.12 17.30 4.14
N LEU A 197 6.27 17.82 3.70
CA LEU A 197 6.96 18.92 4.39
C LEU A 197 6.13 20.21 4.36
N LEU A 198 5.51 20.53 3.22
CA LEU A 198 4.61 21.68 3.10
C LEU A 198 3.36 21.53 3.99
N ALA A 199 2.75 20.34 3.99
CA ALA A 199 1.60 20.04 4.86
C ALA A 199 1.98 20.17 6.35
N TYR A 200 3.15 19.66 6.74
CA TYR A 200 3.65 19.78 8.10
C TYR A 200 3.85 21.24 8.52
N ARG A 201 4.46 22.06 7.64
CA ARG A 201 4.59 23.52 7.86
C ARG A 201 3.24 24.20 8.03
N ASN A 202 2.27 23.85 7.18
CA ASN A 202 0.91 24.40 7.24
C ASN A 202 0.21 24.08 8.56
N VAL A 203 0.29 22.83 9.03
CA VAL A 203 -0.31 22.43 10.32
C VAL A 203 0.35 23.15 11.49
N ARG A 204 1.68 23.29 11.49
CA ARG A 204 2.39 24.04 12.53
C ARG A 204 1.97 25.51 12.57
N ARG A 205 1.64 26.10 11.41
CA ARG A 205 1.12 27.48 11.31
C ARG A 205 -0.33 27.58 11.77
N ILE A 206 -1.19 26.62 11.40
CA ILE A 206 -2.60 26.55 11.84
C ILE A 206 -2.71 26.48 13.36
N VAL A 207 -1.78 25.80 14.03
CA VAL A 207 -1.71 25.72 15.49
C VAL A 207 -1.67 27.10 16.17
N ARG A 208 -1.25 28.15 15.47
CA ARG A 208 -1.23 29.52 16.00
C ARG A 208 -2.51 30.33 15.72
N ARG A 209 -3.47 29.79 14.95
CA ARG A 209 -4.73 30.46 14.59
C ARG A 209 -5.93 29.83 15.33
N GLN A 210 -6.95 30.64 15.62
CA GLN A 210 -8.19 30.24 16.31
C GLN A 210 -9.11 29.38 15.40
N LEU A 211 -8.69 28.17 15.04
CA LEU A 211 -9.58 27.16 14.46
C LEU A 211 -10.25 26.32 15.55
N PRO A 212 -11.46 25.79 15.32
CA PRO A 212 -12.15 24.92 16.28
C PRO A 212 -11.26 23.75 16.69
N ILE A 213 -11.14 23.55 18.01
CA ILE A 213 -10.18 22.63 18.66
C ILE A 213 -10.30 21.21 18.10
N VAL A 214 -11.51 20.76 17.80
CA VAL A 214 -11.80 19.40 17.32
C VAL A 214 -11.16 19.14 15.95
N ARG A 215 -11.37 20.04 14.99
CA ARG A 215 -10.82 19.91 13.62
C ARG A 215 -9.29 19.95 13.64
N ARG A 216 -8.72 20.86 14.43
CA ARG A 216 -7.27 20.99 14.60
C ARG A 216 -6.61 19.73 15.15
N ARG A 217 -7.23 19.06 16.14
CA ARG A 217 -6.70 17.79 16.69
C ARG A 217 -6.72 16.68 15.64
N LEU A 218 -7.77 16.61 14.82
CA LEU A 218 -7.88 15.65 13.73
C LEU A 218 -6.79 15.88 12.68
N ASP A 219 -6.67 17.10 12.14
CA ASP A 219 -5.70 17.43 11.10
C ASP A 219 -4.25 17.19 11.55
N ARG A 220 -3.94 17.50 12.82
CA ARG A 220 -2.62 17.23 13.41
C ARG A 220 -2.31 15.74 13.50
N GLN A 221 -3.27 14.93 13.96
CA GLN A 221 -3.10 13.48 14.07
C GLN A 221 -2.92 12.85 12.70
N MET A 222 -3.72 13.26 11.73
CA MET A 222 -3.66 12.74 10.37
C MET A 222 -2.37 13.12 9.66
N THR A 223 -1.94 14.37 9.80
CA THR A 223 -0.64 14.81 9.26
C THR A 223 0.50 14.04 9.88
N ALA A 224 0.46 13.78 11.20
CA ALA A 224 1.48 12.96 11.85
C ALA A 224 1.51 11.52 11.30
N MET A 225 0.34 10.91 11.08
CA MET A 225 0.24 9.57 10.46
C MET A 225 0.83 9.56 9.05
N ILE A 226 0.51 10.56 8.22
CA ILE A 226 0.99 10.67 6.83
C ILE A 226 2.51 10.92 6.81
N VAL A 227 3.02 11.84 7.64
CA VAL A 227 4.47 12.12 7.70
C VAL A 227 5.25 10.87 8.11
N ILE A 228 4.79 10.14 9.12
CA ILE A 228 5.43 8.88 9.53
C ILE A 228 5.37 7.85 8.40
N ARG A 229 4.23 7.73 7.71
CA ARG A 229 4.09 6.84 6.55
C ARG A 229 5.09 7.19 5.43
N VAL A 230 5.30 8.47 5.14
CA VAL A 230 6.25 8.96 4.13
C VAL A 230 7.69 8.69 4.55
N VAL A 231 8.06 8.94 5.80
CA VAL A 231 9.42 8.63 6.30
C VAL A 231 9.74 7.15 6.11
N PHE A 232 8.83 6.25 6.53
CA PHE A 232 9.01 4.82 6.33
C PHE A 232 8.98 4.41 4.85
N PHE A 233 8.13 5.05 4.02
CA PHE A 233 8.13 4.82 2.58
C PHE A 233 9.53 5.10 1.99
N ILE A 234 10.14 6.24 2.31
CA ILE A 234 11.48 6.58 1.85
C ILE A 234 12.53 5.59 2.39
N CYS A 235 12.53 5.31 3.69
CA CYS A 235 13.50 4.41 4.31
C CYS A 235 13.44 2.98 3.76
N LEU A 236 12.26 2.50 3.38
CA LEU A 236 12.04 1.13 2.91
C LEU A 236 12.22 0.98 1.40
N VAL A 237 11.86 2.00 0.61
CA VAL A 237 11.85 1.93 -0.86
C VAL A 237 13.17 2.44 -1.46
N LEU A 238 13.82 3.44 -0.84
CA LEU A 238 15.05 4.03 -1.38
C LEU A 238 16.21 3.01 -1.49
N PRO A 239 16.51 2.16 -0.48
CA PRO A 239 17.62 1.21 -0.58
C PRO A 239 17.47 0.22 -1.73
N TYR A 240 16.25 -0.25 -1.98
CA TYR A 240 15.96 -1.15 -3.09
C TYR A 240 16.19 -0.48 -4.44
N ASN A 241 15.73 0.77 -4.61
CA ASN A 241 15.95 1.51 -5.85
C ASN A 241 17.44 1.79 -6.11
N ILE A 242 18.21 2.17 -5.08
CA ILE A 242 19.65 2.36 -5.20
C ILE A 242 20.33 1.04 -5.61
N CYS A 243 20.02 -0.06 -4.93
CA CYS A 243 20.58 -1.37 -5.25
C CYS A 243 20.24 -1.78 -6.69
N ARG A 244 19.02 -1.49 -7.14
CA ARG A 244 18.57 -1.84 -8.49
C ARG A 244 19.28 -1.03 -9.56
N ILE A 245 19.41 0.28 -9.38
CA ILE A 245 20.19 1.16 -10.27
C ILE A 245 21.64 0.68 -10.34
N TYR A 246 22.24 0.34 -9.19
CA TYR A 246 23.61 -0.19 -9.14
C TYR A 246 23.78 -1.47 -9.98
N VAL A 247 22.90 -2.46 -9.80
CA VAL A 247 22.94 -3.72 -10.58
C VAL A 247 22.72 -3.49 -12.08
N THR A 248 21.89 -2.52 -12.42
CA THR A 248 21.61 -2.13 -13.80
C THR A 248 22.82 -1.47 -14.47
N VAL A 249 23.49 -0.54 -13.79
CA VAL A 249 24.63 0.20 -14.35
C VAL A 249 25.90 -0.65 -14.39
N TYR A 250 26.08 -1.51 -13.39
CA TYR A 250 27.24 -2.38 -13.27
C TYR A 250 26.82 -3.86 -13.33
N PRO A 251 26.57 -4.40 -14.54
CA PRO A 251 26.20 -5.80 -14.69
C PRO A 251 27.32 -6.70 -14.13
N ILE A 252 26.96 -7.58 -13.22
CA ILE A 252 27.92 -8.42 -12.49
C ILE A 252 28.07 -9.73 -13.27
N SER A 253 29.28 -9.99 -13.78
CA SER A 253 29.58 -11.29 -14.38
C SER A 253 29.51 -12.40 -13.34
N ARG A 254 29.09 -13.59 -13.77
CA ARG A 254 29.12 -14.80 -12.93
C ARG A 254 30.55 -15.30 -12.68
N ASP A 255 31.53 -14.76 -13.39
CA ASP A 255 32.95 -15.11 -13.21
C ASP A 255 33.49 -14.59 -11.85
N ASP A 256 32.96 -13.47 -11.36
CA ASP A 256 33.25 -12.95 -10.02
C ASP A 256 32.20 -13.43 -9.02
N MET A 257 32.35 -14.69 -8.59
CA MET A 257 31.41 -15.35 -7.67
C MET A 257 31.25 -14.62 -6.34
N LEU A 258 32.31 -13.99 -5.82
CA LEU A 258 32.25 -13.26 -4.56
C LEU A 258 31.33 -12.04 -4.68
N ARG A 259 31.55 -11.21 -5.71
CA ARG A 259 30.72 -10.02 -5.95
C ARG A 259 29.28 -10.40 -6.28
N TYR A 260 29.08 -11.46 -7.06
CA TYR A 260 27.75 -11.97 -7.39
C TYR A 260 26.97 -12.33 -6.11
N VAL A 261 27.54 -13.15 -5.24
CA VAL A 261 26.87 -13.61 -4.02
C VAL A 261 26.56 -12.46 -3.05
N ILE A 262 27.50 -11.52 -2.84
CA ILE A 262 27.27 -10.34 -1.99
C ILE A 262 26.12 -9.51 -2.52
N VAL A 263 26.09 -9.23 -3.82
CA VAL A 263 25.04 -8.38 -4.40
C VAL A 263 23.69 -9.09 -4.38
N ARG A 264 23.64 -10.41 -4.56
CA ARG A 264 22.39 -11.18 -4.38
C ARG A 264 21.87 -11.10 -2.95
N LEU A 265 22.74 -11.13 -1.94
CA LEU A 265 22.35 -10.94 -0.55
C LEU A 265 21.82 -9.53 -0.28
N VAL A 266 22.53 -8.49 -0.73
CA VAL A 266 22.09 -7.09 -0.58
C VAL A 266 20.76 -6.85 -1.31
N GLN A 267 20.60 -7.42 -2.50
CA GLN A 267 19.36 -7.35 -3.27
C GLN A 267 18.21 -8.03 -2.52
N ALA A 268 18.43 -9.20 -1.90
CA ALA A 268 17.40 -9.88 -1.11
C ALA A 268 16.98 -9.05 0.11
N ILE A 269 17.94 -8.50 0.86
CA ILE A 269 17.66 -7.66 2.04
C ILE A 269 16.89 -6.40 1.65
N THR A 270 17.37 -5.67 0.64
CA THR A 270 16.71 -4.43 0.18
C THR A 270 15.36 -4.70 -0.46
N PHE A 271 15.19 -5.83 -1.16
CA PHE A 271 13.89 -6.28 -1.65
C PHE A 271 12.92 -6.55 -0.50
N SER A 272 13.36 -7.22 0.58
CA SER A 272 12.53 -7.43 1.77
C SER A 272 12.10 -6.12 2.45
N PHE A 273 12.94 -5.07 2.42
CA PHE A 273 12.52 -3.73 2.86
C PHE A 273 11.42 -3.15 1.96
N SER A 274 11.58 -3.25 0.64
CA SER A 274 10.54 -2.84 -0.30
C SER A 274 9.23 -3.62 -0.08
N GLN A 275 9.30 -4.92 0.22
CA GLN A 275 8.11 -5.72 0.54
C GLN A 275 7.46 -5.29 1.86
N ALA A 276 8.27 -4.96 2.87
CA ALA A 276 7.76 -4.45 4.15
C ALA A 276 6.98 -3.13 3.97
N ASN A 277 7.28 -2.32 2.96
CA ASN A 277 6.54 -1.09 2.67
C ASN A 277 5.03 -1.33 2.43
N TYR A 278 4.66 -2.48 1.85
CA TYR A 278 3.25 -2.85 1.62
C TYR A 278 2.55 -3.36 2.90
N THR A 279 3.32 -3.65 3.95
CA THR A 279 2.85 -4.22 5.22
C THR A 279 2.72 -3.18 6.34
N VAL A 280 3.65 -2.23 6.41
CA VAL A 280 3.85 -1.37 7.60
C VAL A 280 2.70 -0.41 7.91
N GLY A 281 1.81 -0.10 6.95
CA GLY A 281 0.80 0.97 7.09
C GLY A 281 -0.03 0.88 8.38
N PHE A 282 -0.65 -0.28 8.64
CA PHE A 282 -1.44 -0.51 9.86
C PHE A 282 -0.63 -0.32 11.15
N TYR A 283 0.56 -0.92 11.20
CA TYR A 283 1.42 -0.91 12.38
C TYR A 283 1.90 0.52 12.71
N LEU A 284 2.26 1.29 11.68
CA LEU A 284 2.62 2.70 11.82
C LEU A 284 1.45 3.54 12.34
N PHE A 285 0.23 3.29 11.84
CA PHE A 285 -0.98 3.98 12.30
C PHE A 285 -1.33 3.65 13.76
N MET A 286 -1.12 2.39 14.16
CA MET A 286 -1.26 1.96 15.55
C MET A 286 -0.30 2.67 16.49
N ILE A 287 0.97 2.84 16.10
CA ILE A 287 1.97 3.51 16.95
C ILE A 287 1.73 5.02 17.00
N SER A 288 1.52 5.64 15.83
CA SER A 288 1.45 7.10 15.69
C SER A 288 0.18 7.74 16.26
N SER A 289 -0.97 7.06 16.24
CA SER A 289 -2.26 7.68 16.57
C SER A 289 -3.01 6.95 17.67
N SER A 290 -3.09 7.57 18.85
CA SER A 290 -3.92 7.08 19.96
C SER A 290 -5.40 7.00 19.61
N ARG A 291 -5.86 7.89 18.72
CA ARG A 291 -7.22 7.86 18.19
C ARG A 291 -7.43 6.62 17.32
N PHE A 292 -6.50 6.33 16.41
CA PHE A 292 -6.56 5.13 15.58
C PHE A 292 -6.62 3.86 16.44
N ARG A 293 -5.78 3.76 17.48
CA ARG A 293 -5.84 2.65 18.45
C ARG A 293 -7.22 2.48 19.10
N ARG A 294 -7.84 3.58 19.55
CA ARG A 294 -9.20 3.54 20.13
C ARG A 294 -10.24 3.09 19.12
N GLN A 295 -10.11 3.53 17.86
CA GLN A 295 -11.00 3.15 16.77
C GLN A 295 -10.87 1.67 16.40
N VAL A 296 -9.64 1.14 16.32
CA VAL A 296 -9.38 -0.29 16.13
C VAL A 296 -10.03 -1.11 17.26
N LYS A 297 -9.80 -0.71 18.52
CA LYS A 297 -10.43 -1.37 19.67
C LYS A 297 -11.96 -1.34 19.58
N TYR A 298 -12.54 -0.20 19.20
CA TYR A 298 -13.99 -0.07 19.03
C TYR A 298 -14.54 -1.00 17.94
N VAL A 299 -13.92 -1.02 16.75
CA VAL A 299 -14.39 -1.84 15.63
C VAL A 299 -14.27 -3.33 15.97
N ILE A 300 -13.13 -3.76 16.51
CA ILE A 300 -12.87 -5.17 16.83
C ILE A 300 -13.72 -5.64 18.02
N PHE A 301 -13.62 -4.96 19.17
CA PHE A 301 -14.22 -5.45 20.42
C PHE A 301 -15.68 -5.02 20.63
N LYS A 302 -16.12 -3.90 20.05
CA LYS A 302 -17.49 -3.40 20.30
C LYS A 302 -18.44 -3.63 19.13
N LYS A 303 -17.94 -3.67 17.89
CA LYS A 303 -18.80 -3.84 16.71
C LYS A 303 -18.78 -5.27 16.18
N LEU A 304 -17.60 -5.89 16.05
CA LEU A 304 -17.47 -7.24 15.51
C LEU A 304 -17.74 -8.32 16.57
N TRP A 305 -17.18 -8.17 17.77
CA TRP A 305 -17.35 -9.16 18.84
C TRP A 305 -18.81 -9.47 19.20
N PRO A 306 -19.72 -8.48 19.41
CA PRO A 306 -21.11 -8.80 19.75
C PRO A 306 -21.90 -9.38 18.57
N ARG A 307 -21.58 -8.99 17.33
CA ARG A 307 -22.22 -9.55 16.13
C ARG A 307 -21.85 -11.00 15.88
N CYS A 308 -20.60 -11.39 16.15
CA CYS A 308 -20.20 -12.80 16.16
C CYS A 308 -20.91 -13.58 17.28
N LYS A 309 -21.04 -13.00 18.47
CA LYS A 309 -21.73 -13.63 19.61
C LYS A 309 -23.23 -13.81 19.34
N GLN A 310 -23.91 -12.81 18.77
CA GLN A 310 -25.33 -12.88 18.43
C GLN A 310 -25.58 -13.80 17.21
N GLY A 311 -24.71 -13.78 16.20
CA GLY A 311 -24.82 -14.67 15.03
C GLY A 311 -24.60 -16.16 15.34
N CYS A 312 -23.83 -16.49 16.39
CA CYS A 312 -23.71 -17.87 16.86
C CYS A 312 -24.87 -18.31 17.78
N CYS A 313 -25.53 -17.39 18.48
CA CYS A 313 -26.68 -17.72 19.34
C CYS A 313 -28.02 -17.77 18.60
N LEU A 314 -28.14 -17.15 17.42
CA LEU A 314 -29.39 -17.12 16.64
C LEU A 314 -29.63 -18.36 15.76
N LYS A 315 -28.81 -19.41 15.86
CA LYS A 315 -29.05 -20.67 15.13
C LYS A 315 -29.88 -21.72 15.89
N ASN A 316 -30.30 -21.43 17.13
CA ASN A 316 -31.05 -22.40 17.95
C ASN A 316 -32.39 -21.93 18.52
N ASN A 317 -32.84 -20.69 18.30
CA ASN A 317 -34.14 -20.26 18.82
C ASN A 317 -35.06 -19.77 17.69
N GLU A 318 -36.01 -20.65 17.39
CA GLU A 318 -37.42 -20.42 17.05
C GLU A 318 -37.83 -19.07 16.45
N VAL A 319 -38.48 -19.20 15.30
CA VAL A 319 -39.37 -18.25 14.66
C VAL A 319 -40.37 -17.71 15.68
N VAL A 320 -40.21 -16.45 16.08
CA VAL A 320 -41.28 -15.66 16.70
C VAL A 320 -41.67 -14.57 15.70
N PRO A 321 -42.94 -14.47 15.29
CA PRO A 321 -43.38 -13.46 14.34
C PRO A 321 -43.43 -12.07 14.99
N GLU A 322 -42.75 -11.12 14.35
CA GLU A 322 -42.82 -9.68 14.63
C GLU A 322 -44.17 -9.11 14.17
N ASN A 323 -45.08 -8.91 15.12
CA ASN A 323 -46.11 -7.88 15.02
C ASN A 323 -45.69 -6.75 15.95
N PHE A 324 -45.22 -5.62 15.40
CA PHE A 324 -45.10 -4.40 16.19
C PHE A 324 -45.44 -3.16 15.35
N GLU A 325 -46.38 -2.42 15.90
CA GLU A 325 -47.14 -1.30 15.37
C GLU A 325 -46.28 -0.07 15.03
N GLU A 326 -46.60 0.56 13.91
CA GLU A 326 -46.28 1.97 13.62
C GLU A 326 -47.18 2.89 14.45
N SER A 327 -46.59 3.61 15.40
CA SER A 327 -47.20 4.83 15.97
C SER A 327 -46.09 5.68 16.60
N GLY A 328 -45.85 6.87 16.06
CA GLY A 328 -44.78 7.73 16.57
C GLY A 328 -44.58 9.04 15.82
N ASN A 329 -45.70 9.71 15.52
CA ASN A 329 -45.81 11.04 14.96
C ASN A 329 -45.14 12.09 15.89
N HIS A 330 -44.17 12.88 15.40
CA HIS A 330 -43.82 14.15 16.05
C HIS A 330 -43.43 15.23 15.04
N ASN A 331 -44.44 16.08 14.77
CA ASN A 331 -44.32 17.41 14.19
C ASN A 331 -43.44 18.32 15.05
N ILE A 332 -42.47 19.01 14.43
CA ILE A 332 -41.79 20.17 15.00
C ILE A 332 -42.28 21.40 14.23
N LYS A 333 -43.08 22.22 14.91
CA LYS A 333 -43.41 23.60 14.52
C LYS A 333 -42.15 24.46 14.62
N LEU A 334 -41.86 25.20 13.55
CA LEU A 334 -40.98 26.37 13.58
C LEU A 334 -41.88 27.59 13.85
N GLU A 335 -41.64 28.25 14.98
CA GLU A 335 -42.16 29.56 15.31
C GLU A 335 -41.17 30.62 14.86
N ASP A 336 -41.69 31.63 14.18
CA ASP A 336 -41.04 32.85 13.76
C ASP A 336 -40.58 33.68 14.96
N ALA A 337 -39.41 34.30 14.85
CA ALA A 337 -39.00 35.41 15.69
C ALA A 337 -38.45 36.55 14.81
N SER A 338 -39.20 37.64 14.88
CA SER A 338 -38.96 39.04 14.49
C SER A 338 -37.53 39.55 14.60
#